data_AF-A0A7W8QNX1-F1
#
_entry.id   AF-A0A7W8QNX1-F1
#
_cell.length_a   1.000
_cell.length_b   1.000
_cell.length_c   1.000
_cell.angle_alpha   90.00
_cell.angle_beta   90.00
_cell.angle_gamma   90.00
#
_symmetry.space_group_name_H-M   'P 1'
#
loop_
_entity.id
_entity.type
_entity.pdbx_description
1 polymer ?
#
loop_
_entity_poly.entity_id
_entity_poly.type
_entity_poly.pdbx_seq_one_letter_code
_entity_poly.pdbx_strand_id
1 'polypeptide(L)'
;MSVIDRHPYPELRDAYSGRGWTFFRTDREPGEAPIVHAVFARTLPCAEALGVEEHIAAPLAELRAELARQAAAIEKHAETCRPCAHVVEMARRSATGTLLP
;
A
#
# COMPACT_ATOMS: atom_id res chain seq x y z
N MET A 1 -7.18 -7.95 28.98
CA MET A 1 -7.38 -6.76 28.13
C MET A 1 -7.15 -7.19 26.70
N SER A 2 -8.22 -7.28 25.91
CA SER A 2 -8.13 -7.73 24.52
C SER A 2 -7.37 -6.65 23.73
N VAL A 3 -6.17 -6.98 23.26
CA VAL A 3 -5.45 -6.16 22.27
C VAL A 3 -6.28 -6.29 21.00
N ILE A 4 -7.26 -5.41 20.83
CA ILE A 4 -7.88 -5.23 19.53
C ILE A 4 -6.78 -4.56 18.72
N ASP A 5 -6.12 -5.33 17.87
CA ASP A 5 -5.21 -4.85 16.85
C ASP A 5 -6.01 -3.95 15.89
N ARG A 6 -6.29 -2.72 16.35
CA ARG A 6 -7.06 -1.72 15.61
C ARG A 6 -6.08 -1.04 14.69
N HIS A 7 -5.82 -1.70 13.56
CA HIS A 7 -5.15 -1.09 12.43
C HIS A 7 -5.70 0.35 12.23
N PRO A 8 -4.85 1.38 12.11
CA PRO A 8 -5.29 2.78 12.18
C PRO A 8 -6.29 3.17 11.09
N TYR A 9 -6.30 2.43 9.98
CA TYR A 9 -7.22 2.63 8.84
C TYR A 9 -7.71 1.27 8.33
N PRO A 10 -8.70 0.62 9.00
CA PRO A 10 -9.17 -0.71 8.61
C PRO A 10 -9.77 -0.72 7.20
N GLU A 11 -10.39 0.37 6.77
CA GLU A 11 -10.98 0.49 5.44
C GLU A 11 -9.93 0.55 4.33
N LEU A 12 -8.76 1.13 4.58
CA LEU A 12 -7.64 1.10 3.63
C LEU A 12 -7.03 -0.30 3.56
N ARG A 13 -6.82 -0.94 4.72
CA ARG A 13 -6.34 -2.31 4.80
C ARG A 13 -7.22 -3.26 3.98
N ASP A 14 -8.52 -3.24 4.24
CA ASP A 14 -9.47 -4.16 3.60
C ASP A 14 -9.54 -3.94 2.08
N ALA A 15 -9.41 -2.69 1.62
CA ALA A 15 -9.44 -2.35 0.20
C ALA A 15 -8.12 -2.63 -0.55
N TYR A 16 -6.96 -2.62 0.13
CA TYR A 16 -5.66 -2.56 -0.56
C TYR A 16 -4.61 -3.58 -0.09
N SER A 17 -4.79 -4.25 1.05
CA SER A 17 -3.85 -5.31 1.47
C SER A 17 -3.84 -6.48 0.48
N GLY A 18 -5.01 -6.86 -0.06
CA GLY A 18 -5.11 -7.83 -1.17
C GLY A 18 -4.53 -7.33 -2.49
N ARG A 19 -4.10 -6.06 -2.56
CA ARG A 19 -3.44 -5.41 -3.69
C ARG A 19 -1.97 -5.13 -3.42
N GLY A 20 -1.42 -5.60 -2.29
CA GLY A 20 0.00 -5.52 -1.95
C GLY A 20 0.42 -4.32 -1.10
N TRP A 21 -0.52 -3.56 -0.54
CA TRP A 21 -0.22 -2.37 0.27
C TRP A 21 -0.38 -2.60 1.78
N THR A 22 0.54 -2.03 2.55
CA THR A 22 0.47 -1.94 4.01
C THR A 22 0.36 -0.49 4.45
N PHE A 23 -0.17 -0.26 5.66
CA PHE A 23 -0.41 1.08 6.15
C PHE A 23 0.05 1.26 7.59
N PHE A 24 0.52 2.45 7.89
CA PHE A 24 0.73 2.93 9.25
C PHE A 24 0.51 4.45 9.30
N ARG A 25 0.52 5.02 10.50
CA ARG A 25 0.35 6.45 10.69
C ARG A 25 1.49 7.03 11.52
N THR A 26 1.79 8.29 11.26
CA THR A 26 2.64 9.11 12.12
C THR A 26 1.78 10.24 12.67
N ASP A 27 1.63 10.29 13.99
CA ASP A 27 0.93 11.38 14.67
C ASP A 27 1.81 12.65 14.60
N ARG A 28 1.16 13.82 14.53
CA ARG A 28 1.82 15.14 14.46
C ARG A 28 1.52 15.97 15.70
N GLU A 29 1.95 17.24 15.69
CA GLU A 29 1.63 18.18 16.76
C GLU A 29 0.11 18.26 17.02
N PRO A 30 -0.31 18.57 18.26
CA PRO A 30 -1.72 18.71 18.59
C PRO A 30 -2.41 19.75 17.69
N GLY A 31 -3.42 19.30 16.92
CA GLY A 31 -4.16 20.13 15.99
C GLY A 31 -3.81 19.91 14.52
N GLU A 32 -2.76 19.17 14.21
CA GLU A 32 -2.43 18.75 12.84
C GLU A 32 -3.05 17.41 12.47
N ALA A 33 -3.43 17.27 11.19
CA ALA A 33 -3.86 15.98 10.67
C ALA A 33 -2.69 14.99 10.65
N PRO A 34 -2.90 13.73 11.08
CA PRO A 34 -1.86 12.71 11.02
C PRO A 34 -1.49 12.39 9.58
N ILE A 35 -0.24 11.96 9.38
CA ILE A 35 0.22 11.47 8.08
C ILE A 35 -0.01 9.97 8.01
N VAL A 36 -0.62 9.55 6.90
CA VAL A 36 -0.83 8.16 6.58
C VAL A 36 0.24 7.73 5.60
N HIS A 37 0.89 6.62 5.92
CA HIS A 37 1.90 6.01 5.08
C HIS A 37 1.26 4.79 4.41
N ALA A 38 1.30 4.74 3.08
CA ALA A 38 1.00 3.55 2.30
C ALA A 38 2.29 3.02 1.69
N VAL A 39 2.61 1.76 1.93
CA VAL A 39 3.84 1.12 1.44
C VAL A 39 3.47 -0.09 0.61
N PHE A 40 3.96 -0.14 -0.62
CA PHE A 40 3.87 -1.32 -1.46
C PHE A 40 4.89 -2.35 -0.96
N ALA A 41 4.44 -3.57 -0.65
CA ALA A 41 5.21 -4.51 0.17
C ALA A 41 6.47 -5.08 -0.51
N ARG A 42 6.70 -4.78 -1.80
CA ARG A 42 7.85 -5.22 -2.60
C ARG A 42 8.25 -4.17 -3.62
N THR A 43 9.53 -4.11 -3.97
CA THR A 43 10.00 -3.21 -5.01
C THR A 43 9.66 -3.71 -6.42
N LEU A 44 9.01 -2.87 -7.21
CA LEU A 44 8.62 -3.09 -8.59
C LEU A 44 9.77 -2.75 -9.55
N PRO A 45 10.16 -3.68 -10.44
CA PRO A 45 11.22 -3.42 -11.43
C PRO A 45 10.95 -2.22 -12.35
N CYS A 46 9.67 -1.92 -12.60
CA CYS A 46 9.24 -0.86 -13.52
C CYS A 46 8.68 0.38 -12.81
N ALA A 47 8.93 0.57 -11.51
CA ALA A 47 8.33 1.64 -10.73
C ALA A 47 8.53 3.03 -11.36
N GLU A 48 9.77 3.36 -11.72
CA GLU A 48 10.13 4.64 -12.35
C GLU A 48 9.43 4.84 -13.70
N ALA A 49 9.46 3.83 -14.58
CA ALA A 49 8.83 3.88 -15.89
C ALA A 49 7.30 4.04 -15.83
N LEU A 50 6.67 3.60 -14.72
CA LEU A 50 5.24 3.73 -14.47
C LEU A 50 4.87 5.03 -13.75
N GLY A 51 5.85 5.79 -13.24
CA GLY A 51 5.61 6.95 -12.39
C GLY A 51 4.83 6.59 -11.11
N VAL A 52 5.15 5.43 -10.53
CA VAL A 52 4.57 4.96 -9.26
C VAL A 52 5.61 5.06 -8.14
N GLU A 53 5.13 5.39 -6.95
CA GLU A 53 5.92 5.49 -5.73
C GLU A 53 5.56 4.34 -4.79
N GLU A 54 6.56 3.55 -4.41
CA GLU A 54 6.35 2.41 -3.53
C GLU A 54 6.01 2.83 -2.09
N HIS A 55 6.22 4.10 -1.76
CA HIS A 55 5.87 4.69 -0.49
C HIS A 55 5.23 6.06 -0.72
N ILE A 56 3.96 6.19 -0.31
CA ILE A 56 3.21 7.44 -0.32
C ILE A 56 2.98 7.87 1.13
N ALA A 57 3.31 9.13 1.47
CA ALA A 57 3.06 9.71 2.78
C ALA A 57 2.27 11.01 2.63
N ALA A 58 0.99 11.00 3.03
CA ALA A 58 0.10 12.14 2.85
C ALA A 58 -1.02 12.16 3.89
N PRO A 59 -1.75 13.28 4.05
CA PRO A 59 -3.03 13.28 4.73
C PRO A 59 -4.01 12.28 4.09
N LEU A 60 -4.92 11.70 4.87
CA LEU A 60 -5.79 10.60 4.45
C LEU A 60 -6.58 10.90 3.15
N ALA A 61 -7.06 12.13 2.98
CA ALA A 61 -7.84 12.53 1.81
C ALA A 61 -7.00 12.47 0.52
N GLU A 62 -5.78 12.99 0.55
CA GLU A 62 -4.85 12.99 -0.58
C GLU A 62 -4.34 11.57 -0.86
N LEU A 63 -4.01 10.82 0.20
CA LEU A 63 -3.54 9.44 0.09
C LEU A 63 -4.53 8.56 -0.69
N ARG A 64 -5.83 8.69 -0.43
CA ARG A 64 -6.86 7.85 -1.07
C ARG A 64 -6.87 7.99 -2.59
N ALA A 65 -6.78 9.22 -3.09
CA ALA A 65 -6.78 9.47 -4.52
C ALA A 65 -5.50 8.92 -5.18
N GLU A 66 -4.35 9.19 -4.57
CA GLU A 66 -3.05 8.80 -5.09
C GLU A 66 -2.86 7.27 -5.05
N LEU A 67 -3.24 6.63 -3.96
CA LEU A 67 -3.20 5.18 -3.81
C LEU A 67 -4.08 4.45 -4.83
N ALA A 68 -5.29 4.97 -5.10
CA ALA A 68 -6.18 4.39 -6.10
C ALA A 68 -5.54 4.45 -7.51
N ARG A 69 -4.93 5.60 -7.85
CA ARG A 69 -4.22 5.83 -9.12
C ARG A 69 -3.06 4.84 -9.27
N GLN A 70 -2.18 4.76 -8.27
CA GLN A 70 -1.00 3.90 -8.33
C GLN A 70 -1.36 2.42 -8.34
N ALA A 71 -2.28 1.98 -7.49
CA ALA A 71 -2.70 0.58 -7.45
C ALA A 71 -3.29 0.13 -8.80
N ALA A 72 -4.08 0.98 -9.46
CA ALA A 72 -4.59 0.69 -10.81
C ALA A 72 -3.47 0.63 -11.86
N ALA A 73 -2.49 1.53 -11.80
CA ALA A 73 -1.35 1.53 -12.72
C ALA A 73 -0.49 0.27 -12.59
N ILE A 74 -0.21 -0.15 -11.35
CA ILE A 74 0.55 -1.37 -11.03
C ILE A 74 -0.18 -2.60 -11.56
N GLU A 75 -1.47 -2.72 -11.27
CA GLU A 75 -2.27 -3.88 -11.68
C GLU A 75 -2.38 -4.00 -13.19
N LYS A 76 -2.69 -2.89 -13.88
CA LYS A 76 -2.76 -2.86 -15.34
C LYS A 76 -1.42 -3.22 -15.99
N HIS A 77 -0.31 -2.77 -15.42
CA HIS A 77 1.01 -3.13 -15.94
C HIS A 77 1.34 -4.61 -15.71
N ALA A 78 0.99 -5.15 -14.55
CA ALA A 78 1.21 -6.56 -14.20
C ALA A 78 0.48 -7.53 -15.14
N GLU A 79 -0.61 -7.12 -15.80
CA GLU A 79 -1.28 -7.94 -16.83
C GLU A 79 -0.38 -8.25 -18.04
N THR A 80 0.62 -7.40 -18.31
CA THR A 80 1.47 -7.49 -19.51
C THR A 80 2.96 -7.68 -19.20
N CYS A 81 3.39 -7.36 -17.98
CA CYS A 81 4.78 -7.48 -17.55
C CYS A 81 4.96 -8.63 -16.55
N ARG A 82 5.49 -9.77 -17.03
CA ARG A 82 5.68 -10.98 -16.23
C ARG A 82 6.55 -10.77 -14.97
N PRO A 83 7.68 -10.03 -15.01
CA PRO A 83 8.44 -9.71 -13.80
C PRO A 83 7.62 -8.95 -12.75
N CYS A 84 6.89 -7.91 -13.17
CA CYS A 84 6.04 -7.13 -12.27
C CYS A 84 4.86 -7.95 -11.74
N ALA A 85 4.27 -8.84 -12.55
CA ALA A 85 3.21 -9.75 -12.11
C ALA A 85 3.65 -10.65 -10.94
N HIS A 86 4.87 -11.19 -11.03
CA HIS A 86 5.44 -12.01 -9.96
C HIS A 86 5.64 -11.20 -8.67
N VAL A 87 6.18 -9.98 -8.79
CA VAL A 87 6.37 -9.08 -7.64
C VAL A 87 5.05 -8.69 -6.99
N VAL A 88 4.02 -8.38 -7.78
CA VAL A 88 2.67 -8.07 -7.28
C VAL A 88 2.11 -9.23 -6.48
N GLU A 89 2.21 -10.46 -6.99
CA GLU A 89 1.74 -11.65 -6.26
C GLU A 89 2.47 -11.82 -4.92
N MET A 90 3.79 -11.62 -4.89
CA MET A 90 4.55 -11.64 -3.64
C MET A 90 4.14 -10.51 -2.69
N ALA A 91 3.91 -9.30 -3.21
CA ALA A 91 3.46 -8.16 -2.42
C ALA A 91 2.10 -8.41 -1.77
N ARG A 92 1.13 -8.99 -2.50
CA ARG A 92 -0.20 -9.35 -1.99
C ARG A 92 -0.12 -10.32 -0.82
N ARG A 93 0.72 -11.36 -0.93
CA ARG A 93 0.95 -12.31 0.17
C ARG A 93 1.61 -11.66 1.37
N SER A 94 2.58 -10.78 1.12
CA SER A 94 3.30 -10.03 2.17
C SER A 94 2.36 -9.13 2.96
N ALA A 95 1.55 -8.33 2.25
CA ALA A 95 0.65 -7.34 2.84
C ALA A 95 -0.52 -7.98 3.61
N THR A 96 -0.92 -9.20 3.25
CA THR A 96 -1.96 -9.96 3.96
C THR A 96 -1.42 -10.83 5.11
N GLY A 97 -0.10 -10.82 5.35
CA GLY A 97 0.52 -11.66 6.38
C GLY A 97 0.55 -13.15 6.01
N THR A 98 0.39 -13.48 4.72
CA THR A 98 0.36 -14.86 4.20
C THR A 98 1.75 -15.34 3.76
N LEU A 99 2.82 -14.62 4.11
CA LEU A 99 4.17 -15.15 4.01
C LEU A 99 4.41 -16.14 5.16
N LEU A 100 4.07 -17.41 4.92
CA LEU A 100 4.83 -18.49 5.55
C LEU A 100 6.23 -18.54 4.90
N PRO A 101 7.28 -18.85 5.69
CA PRO A 101 8.66 -18.93 5.21
C PRO A 101 8.85 -19.88 4.02
#